data_AF-A0AAU2XQY9-F1
#
_entry.id   AF-A0AAU2XQY9-F1
#
_cell.length_a   1.000
_cell.length_b   1.000
_cell.length_c   1.000
_cell.angle_alpha   90.00
_cell.angle_beta   90.00
_cell.angle_gamma   90.00
#
_symmetry.space_group_name_H-M   'P 1'
#
loop_
_entity.id
_entity.type
_entity.pdbx_description
1 polymer ?
#
loop_
_entity_poly.entity_id
_entity_poly.type
_entity_poly.pdbx_seq_one_letter_code
_entity_poly.pdbx_strand_id
1 'polypeptide(L)'
;MTAYIKARNTGARGLNVAYEAFSRPEGGSWAKVGSGRAYVGAGQEIGPVEVGSATRVCAPVRVEIRVHAKADGAAWSGWSPASTKQCQT
;
A
#
# COMPACT_ATOMS: atom_id res chain seq x y z
N MET A 1 -3.83 -9.56 7.72
CA MET A 1 -3.13 -9.25 6.46
C MET A 1 -2.64 -7.82 6.54
N THR A 2 -1.40 -7.54 6.20
CA THR A 2 -0.81 -6.20 6.36
C THR A 2 -0.29 -5.69 5.02
N ALA A 3 -0.63 -4.45 4.68
CA ALA A 3 -0.16 -3.77 3.49
C ALA A 3 1.18 -3.10 3.78
N TYR A 4 2.18 -3.35 2.93
CA TYR A 4 3.47 -2.68 3.01
C TYR A 4 3.77 -1.97 1.70
N ILE A 5 4.52 -0.87 1.80
CA ILE A 5 5.08 -0.18 0.64
C ILE A 5 6.60 -0.19 0.68
N LYS A 6 7.20 -0.34 -0.50
CA LYS A 6 8.59 0.03 -0.77
C LYS A 6 8.58 1.13 -1.82
N ALA A 7 9.35 2.18 -1.60
CA ALA A 7 9.47 3.28 -2.54
C ALA A 7 10.94 3.58 -2.78
N ARG A 8 11.33 3.64 -4.05
CA ARG A 8 12.67 4.04 -4.48
C ARG A 8 12.57 5.30 -5.31
N ASN A 9 13.28 6.34 -4.91
CA ASN A 9 13.39 7.57 -5.67
C ASN A 9 14.57 7.45 -6.64
N THR A 10 14.26 7.33 -7.94
CA THR A 10 15.27 7.28 -9.01
C THR A 10 15.63 8.68 -9.54
N GLY A 11 15.00 9.73 -9.02
CA GLY A 11 15.24 11.12 -9.42
C GLY A 11 16.40 11.78 -8.67
N ALA A 12 16.76 12.98 -9.14
CA ALA A 12 17.87 13.77 -8.61
C ALA A 12 17.48 14.68 -7.42
N ARG A 13 16.21 14.70 -7.00
CA ARG A 13 15.71 15.53 -5.90
C ARG A 13 14.92 14.68 -4.92
N GLY A 14 14.94 15.08 -3.65
CA GLY A 14 14.08 14.46 -2.64
C GLY A 14 12.61 14.83 -2.86
N LEU A 15 11.72 13.89 -2.54
CA LEU A 15 10.28 14.00 -2.78
C LEU A 15 9.51 13.52 -1.56
N ASN A 16 8.43 14.22 -1.19
CA ASN A 16 7.44 13.62 -0.31
C ASN A 16 6.56 12.69 -1.12
N VAL A 17 6.31 11.53 -0.56
CA VAL A 17 5.45 10.48 -1.12
C VAL A 17 4.32 10.24 -0.15
N ALA A 18 3.08 10.39 -0.62
CA ALA A 18 1.89 9.91 0.06
C ALA A 18 1.54 8.52 -0.46
N TYR A 19 1.04 7.65 0.42
CA TYR A 19 0.61 6.31 0.04
C TYR A 19 -0.65 5.90 0.81
N GLU A 20 -1.49 5.10 0.18
CA GLU A 20 -2.75 4.62 0.76
C GLU A 20 -2.94 3.14 0.46
N ALA A 21 -3.56 2.44 1.41
CA ALA A 21 -3.95 1.05 1.27
C ALA A 21 -5.46 0.90 1.37
N PHE A 22 -6.02 0.10 0.47
CA PHE A 22 -7.43 -0.26 0.46
C PHE A 22 -7.57 -1.78 0.49
N SER A 23 -8.58 -2.27 1.19
CA SER A 23 -8.95 -3.68 1.20
C SER A 23 -10.34 -3.88 0.62
N ARG A 24 -10.57 -5.03 0.00
CA ARG A 24 -11.87 -5.43 -0.52
C ARG A 24 -12.07 -6.93 -0.32
N PRO A 25 -13.16 -7.36 0.35
CA PRO A 25 -13.55 -8.76 0.30
C PRO A 25 -14.04 -9.12 -1.11
N GLU A 26 -13.91 -10.37 -1.52
CA GLU A 26 -14.42 -10.87 -2.80
C GLU A 26 -15.88 -10.45 -3.03
N GLY A 27 -16.15 -9.80 -4.17
CA GLY A 27 -17.46 -9.24 -4.50
C GLY A 27 -17.89 -7.98 -3.72
N GLY A 28 -17.09 -7.48 -2.77
CA GLY A 28 -17.40 -6.31 -1.95
C GLY A 28 -16.92 -4.97 -2.53
N SER A 29 -17.05 -3.91 -1.71
CA SER A 29 -16.55 -2.55 -2.03
C SER A 29 -15.17 -2.29 -1.41
N TRP A 30 -14.35 -1.45 -2.07
CA TRP A 30 -13.05 -1.03 -1.55
C TRP A 30 -13.22 -0.15 -0.32
N ALA A 31 -12.55 -0.51 0.77
CA ALA A 31 -12.50 0.25 2.01
C ALA A 31 -11.05 0.61 2.33
N LYS A 32 -10.79 1.88 2.68
CA LYS A 32 -9.46 2.34 3.08
C LYS A 32 -9.08 1.67 4.40
N VAL A 33 -7.88 1.08 4.45
CA VAL A 33 -7.34 0.41 5.66
C VAL A 33 -6.16 1.16 6.26
N GLY A 34 -5.58 2.11 5.51
CA GLY A 34 -4.54 2.97 6.05
C GLY A 34 -3.95 3.92 5.03
N SER A 35 -3.14 4.84 5.51
CA SER A 35 -2.39 5.79 4.70
C SER A 35 -1.20 6.34 5.47
N GLY A 36 -0.18 6.78 4.75
CA GLY A 36 0.98 7.42 5.34
C GLY A 36 1.66 8.38 4.37
N ARG A 37 2.71 9.02 4.88
CA ARG A 37 3.58 9.90 4.10
C ARG A 37 5.03 9.63 4.49
N ALA A 38 5.94 9.81 3.54
CA ALA A 38 7.36 9.72 3.80
C ALA A 38 8.12 10.67 2.88
N TYR A 39 9.21 11.24 3.38
CA TYR A 39 10.19 11.94 2.53
C TYR A 39 11.22 10.94 2.04
N VAL A 40 11.45 10.89 0.73
CA VAL A 40 12.43 10.00 0.09
C VAL A 40 13.46 10.87 -0.62
N GLY A 41 14.68 10.90 -0.08
CA GLY A 41 15.81 11.62 -0.67
C GLY A 41 16.14 11.15 -2.08
N ALA A 42 16.95 11.93 -2.80
CA ALA A 42 17.42 11.56 -4.14
C ALA A 42 18.21 10.23 -4.08
N GLY A 43 17.89 9.29 -4.96
CA GLY A 43 18.51 7.95 -4.98
C GLY A 43 18.13 7.05 -3.79
N GLN A 44 17.34 7.54 -2.83
CA GLN A 44 17.01 6.80 -1.61
C GLN A 44 15.93 5.76 -1.85
N GLU A 45 16.01 4.67 -1.11
CA GLU A 45 14.95 3.68 -0.96
C GLU A 45 14.42 3.70 0.48
N ILE A 46 13.10 3.54 0.63
CA ILE A 46 12.44 3.34 1.92
C ILE A 46 11.59 2.06 1.89
N GLY A 47 11.49 1.41 3.05
CA GLY A 47 10.56 0.32 3.32
C GLY A 47 11.22 -1.06 3.54
N PRO A 48 10.41 -2.10 3.82
CA PRO A 48 8.95 -2.10 3.82
C PRO A 48 8.36 -1.26 4.96
N VAL A 49 7.49 -0.29 4.63
CA VAL A 49 6.75 0.51 5.61
C VAL A 49 5.31 0.01 5.66
N GLU A 50 4.79 -0.28 6.85
CA GLU A 50 3.39 -0.65 7.03
C GLU A 50 2.48 0.54 6.68
N VAL A 51 1.52 0.30 5.80
CA VAL A 51 0.50 1.30 5.41
C VAL A 51 -0.78 1.12 6.21
N GLY A 52 -1.13 -0.14 6.52
CA GLY A 52 -2.30 -0.51 7.29
C GLY A 52 -2.53 -2.01 7.27
N SER A 53 -3.33 -2.50 8.20
CA SER A 53 -3.66 -3.92 8.33
C SER A 53 -5.16 -4.15 8.30
N ALA A 54 -5.55 -5.28 7.69
CA ALA A 54 -6.89 -5.81 7.73
C ALA A 54 -6.85 -7.18 8.41
N THR A 55 -7.55 -7.28 9.53
CA THR A 55 -7.74 -8.55 10.25
C THR A 55 -9.15 -9.02 9.98
N ARG A 56 -9.29 -10.15 9.26
CA ARG A 56 -10.54 -10.90 9.24
C ARG A 56 -10.28 -12.30 9.75
N VAL A 57 -11.12 -12.71 10.69
CA VAL A 57 -11.23 -14.10 11.16
C VAL A 57 -11.58 -14.97 9.95
N CYS A 58 -10.95 -16.14 9.86
CA CYS A 58 -11.00 -17.12 8.76
C CYS A 58 -12.39 -17.29 8.14
N ALA A 59 -12.74 -16.42 7.20
CA ALA A 59 -13.97 -16.49 6.41
C ALA A 59 -13.60 -17.05 5.02
N PRO A 60 -14.54 -17.72 4.32
CA PRO A 60 -14.30 -18.29 2.98
C PRO A 60 -14.04 -17.25 1.88
N VAL A 61 -13.99 -15.97 2.24
CA VAL A 61 -13.96 -14.83 1.33
C VAL A 61 -12.53 -14.34 1.18
N ARG A 62 -12.02 -14.36 -0.06
CA ARG A 62 -10.70 -13.80 -0.36
C ARG A 62 -10.69 -12.29 -0.09
N VAL A 63 -9.63 -11.79 0.51
CA VAL A 63 -9.43 -10.35 0.71
C VAL A 63 -8.30 -9.90 -0.20
N GLU A 64 -8.57 -8.88 -1.00
CA GLU A 64 -7.57 -8.21 -1.81
C GLU A 64 -7.15 -6.91 -1.12
N ILE A 65 -5.85 -6.65 -1.07
CA ILE A 65 -5.30 -5.37 -0.61
C ILE A 65 -4.53 -4.73 -1.76
N ARG A 66 -4.79 -3.45 -2.02
CA ARG A 66 -4.08 -2.66 -3.02
C ARG A 66 -3.51 -1.40 -2.40
N VAL A 67 -2.36 -0.99 -2.93
CA VAL A 67 -1.62 0.21 -2.53
C VAL A 67 -1.34 1.07 -3.74
N HIS A 68 -1.45 2.38 -3.58
CA HIS A 68 -0.97 3.36 -4.56
C HIS A 68 -0.17 4.46 -3.86
N ALA A 69 0.69 5.13 -4.62
CA ALA A 69 1.55 6.18 -4.09
C ALA A 69 1.57 7.39 -5.02
N LYS A 70 1.81 8.56 -4.46
CA LYS A 70 1.92 9.82 -5.19
C LYS A 70 3.08 10.63 -4.65
N ALA A 71 3.94 11.12 -5.52
CA ALA A 71 4.89 12.17 -5.20
C ALA A 71 4.19 13.55 -5.19
N ASP A 72 4.68 14.50 -4.40
CA ASP A 72 4.18 15.88 -4.42
C ASP A 72 4.18 16.45 -5.85
N GLY A 73 3.04 17.02 -6.25
CA GLY A 73 2.83 17.55 -7.60
C GLY A 73 2.58 16.50 -8.70
N ALA A 74 2.69 15.20 -8.43
CA ALA A 74 2.43 14.14 -9.40
C ALA A 74 0.99 13.60 -9.34
N ALA A 75 0.62 12.76 -10.31
CA ALA A 75 -0.57 11.90 -10.23
C ALA A 75 -0.31 10.72 -9.29
N TRP A 76 -1.40 10.08 -8.83
CA TRP A 76 -1.28 8.77 -8.16
C TRP A 76 -0.74 7.73 -9.14
N SER A 77 0.10 6.84 -8.62
CA SER A 77 0.55 5.65 -9.34
C SER A 77 -0.64 4.76 -9.68
N GLY A 78 -0.41 3.80 -10.58
CA GLY A 78 -1.29 2.65 -10.68
C GLY A 78 -1.40 1.90 -9.34
N TRP A 79 -2.43 1.07 -9.22
CA TRP A 79 -2.63 0.21 -8.07
C TRP A 79 -1.67 -0.98 -8.10
N SER A 80 -0.95 -1.19 -7.01
CA SER A 80 -0.09 -2.35 -6.79
C SER A 80 -0.76 -3.33 -5.82
N PRO A 81 -0.82 -4.64 -6.12
CA PRO A 81 -1.32 -5.62 -5.16
C PRO A 81 -0.36 -5.75 -3.97
N ALA A 82 -0.89 -5.81 -2.76
CA ALA A 82 -0.12 -6.16 -1.57
C ALA A 82 -0.14 -7.68 -1.35
N SER A 83 0.95 -8.23 -0.82
CA SER A 83 1.00 -9.64 -0.45
C SER A 83 0.04 -9.92 0.70
N THR A 84 -0.99 -10.71 0.44
CA THR A 84 -1.99 -11.13 1.44
C THR A 84 -1.69 -12.54 1.90
N LYS A 85 -1.31 -12.71 3.18
CA LYS A 85 -1.36 -14.04 3.83
C LYS A 85 -2.81 -14.35 4.21
N GLN A 86 -3.45 -15.23 3.44
CA GLN A 86 -4.73 -15.83 3.80
C GLN A 86 -4.48 -17.07 4.66
N CYS A 87 -5.36 -17.33 5.62
CA CYS A 87 -5.36 -18.59 6.35
C CYS A 87 -5.57 -19.73 5.34
N GLN A 88 -4.69 -20.73 5.35
CA GLN A 88 -4.96 -21.99 4.65
C GLN A 88 -5.98 -22.76 5.49
N THR A 89 -7.10 -23.17 4.87
CA THR A 89 -8.02 -24.17 5.43
C THR A 89 -7.36 -25.52 5.53
#